data_AF-A0A2G9QLE4-F1
#
_entry.id   AF-A0A2G9QLE4-F1
#
_cell.length_a   1.000
_cell.length_b   1.000
_cell.length_c   1.000
_cell.angle_alpha   90.00
_cell.angle_beta   90.00
_cell.angle_gamma   90.00
#
_symmetry.space_group_name_H-M   'P 1'
#
loop_
_entity.id
_entity.type
_entity.pdbx_description
1 polymer ?
#
loop_
_entity_poly.entity_id
_entity_poly.type
_entity_poly.pdbx_seq_one_letter_code
_entity_poly.pdbx_strand_id
1 'polypeptide(L)'
;MNKWKCDINPNRRRDCGYPGISKIRCSLRKCCFDPGKTGANRCYFSKVLAQSGFAETLEESAKEIKAGEQPLQAGPIEDVLQVAGKANLKCAISPFWRRECGYPGIKQRECSNRKCCFDAGKTGSKRCYFSREHAQPGLTGTLDESAKEIEGGKESPQAPPIEDVGQVSGCSISHKLRKDCGYPNISSEDCHSKGCCYDPSVAGTVRCFYKDK
;
A
#
# COMPACT_ATOMS: atom_id res chain seq x y z
N MET A 1 9.61 -24.45 9.48
CA MET A 1 10.37 -23.18 9.52
C MET A 1 11.50 -23.34 10.53
N ASN A 2 12.77 -23.33 10.12
CA ASN A 2 13.90 -23.59 11.02
C ASN A 2 14.00 -22.52 12.13
N LYS A 3 14.19 -22.92 13.39
CA LYS A 3 14.13 -22.02 14.56
C LYS A 3 15.24 -20.96 14.56
N TRP A 4 16.44 -21.30 14.09
CA TRP A 4 17.63 -20.44 14.12
C TRP A 4 17.49 -19.15 13.29
N LYS A 5 16.73 -19.17 12.19
CA LYS A 5 16.56 -17.99 11.32
C LYS A 5 15.65 -16.93 11.93
N CYS A 6 14.92 -17.27 12.99
CA CYS A 6 14.07 -16.35 13.74
C CYS A 6 14.69 -15.89 15.06
N ASP A 7 15.89 -16.36 15.39
CA ASP A 7 16.60 -15.99 16.60
C ASP A 7 17.27 -14.60 16.45
N ILE A 8 16.44 -13.55 16.44
CA ILE A 8 16.86 -12.15 16.29
C ILE A 8 16.45 -11.39 17.55
N ASN A 9 17.43 -10.67 18.12
CA ASN A 9 17.22 -9.80 19.27
C ASN A 9 16.01 -8.87 19.03
N PRO A 10 15.00 -8.82 19.91
CA PRO A 10 13.80 -8.01 19.76
C PRO A 10 14.03 -6.55 19.38
N ASN A 11 15.09 -5.93 19.90
CA ASN A 11 15.43 -4.52 19.65
C ASN A 11 16.09 -4.29 18.29
N ARG A 12 16.53 -5.37 17.61
CA ARG A 12 17.14 -5.33 16.27
C ARG A 12 16.22 -5.90 15.19
N ARG A 13 14.99 -6.25 15.54
CA ARG A 13 14.01 -6.79 14.58
C ARG A 13 13.58 -5.69 13.62
N ARG A 14 13.74 -5.94 12.33
CA ARG A 14 13.14 -5.13 11.27
C ARG A 14 11.74 -5.64 10.94
N ASP A 15 10.77 -4.74 10.86
CA ASP A 15 9.38 -5.09 10.57
C ASP A 15 9.26 -5.72 9.17
N CYS A 16 8.58 -6.87 9.08
CA CYS A 16 8.27 -7.55 7.83
C CYS A 16 6.75 -7.57 7.53
N GLY A 17 5.96 -6.90 8.34
CA GLY A 17 4.52 -7.02 8.34
C GLY A 17 3.84 -5.67 8.47
N TYR A 18 2.81 -5.65 9.32
CA TYR A 18 2.09 -4.45 9.69
C TYR A 18 1.58 -4.64 11.13
N PRO A 19 1.29 -3.56 11.87
CA PRO A 19 0.77 -3.66 13.23
C PRO A 19 -0.48 -4.55 13.30
N GLY A 20 -0.48 -5.53 14.21
CA GLY A 20 -1.61 -6.47 14.38
C GLY A 20 -1.72 -7.58 13.33
N ILE A 21 -0.71 -7.79 12.47
CA ILE A 21 -0.65 -8.94 11.55
C ILE A 21 -0.77 -10.28 12.30
N SER A 22 -1.52 -11.23 11.74
CA SER A 22 -1.68 -12.56 12.33
C SER A 22 -0.45 -13.44 12.09
N LYS A 23 -0.25 -14.46 12.94
CA LYS A 23 0.83 -15.45 12.79
C LYS A 23 0.84 -16.11 11.42
N ILE A 24 -0.35 -16.46 10.91
CA ILE A 24 -0.52 -17.10 9.59
C ILE A 24 -0.06 -16.13 8.50
N ARG A 25 -0.53 -14.87 8.54
CA ARG A 25 -0.22 -13.88 7.51
C ARG A 25 1.24 -13.42 7.55
N CYS A 26 1.87 -13.40 8.73
CA CYS A 26 3.30 -13.19 8.86
C CYS A 26 4.11 -14.37 8.27
N SER A 27 3.69 -15.60 8.54
CA SER A 27 4.35 -16.82 8.01
C SER A 27 4.25 -16.89 6.48
N LEU A 28 3.12 -16.50 5.89
CA LEU A 28 2.94 -16.41 4.43
C LEU A 28 3.91 -15.44 3.77
N ARG A 29 4.36 -14.41 4.50
CA ARG A 29 5.39 -13.46 4.05
C ARG A 29 6.82 -13.98 4.25
N LYS A 30 6.97 -15.29 4.54
CA LYS A 30 8.22 -15.98 4.85
C LYS A 30 8.99 -15.35 6.04
N CYS A 31 8.26 -14.69 6.93
CA CYS A 31 8.81 -13.96 8.06
C CYS A 31 8.58 -14.66 9.38
N CYS A 32 9.28 -14.15 10.40
CA CYS A 32 9.26 -14.70 11.75
C CYS A 32 8.18 -13.99 12.57
N PHE A 33 7.40 -14.77 13.31
CA PHE A 33 6.35 -14.26 14.18
C PHE A 33 6.71 -14.52 15.64
N ASP A 34 6.69 -13.48 16.47
CA ASP A 34 6.85 -13.58 17.91
C ASP A 34 5.67 -12.91 18.62
N PRO A 35 4.85 -13.67 19.38
CA PRO A 35 3.74 -13.10 20.13
C PRO A 35 4.20 -12.28 21.35
N GLY A 36 5.44 -12.46 21.81
CA GLY A 36 5.98 -11.91 23.03
C GLY A 36 6.71 -10.58 22.84
N LYS A 37 6.42 -9.65 23.77
CA LYS A 37 6.99 -8.30 23.99
C LYS A 37 6.17 -7.15 23.39
N THR A 38 5.63 -6.35 24.31
CA THR A 38 5.12 -4.99 24.06
C THR A 38 6.25 -4.12 23.50
N GLY A 39 6.00 -3.42 22.40
CA GLY A 39 6.96 -2.49 21.79
C GLY A 39 7.96 -3.08 20.79
N ALA A 40 7.99 -4.39 20.56
CA ALA A 40 8.84 -5.01 19.53
C ALA A 40 8.03 -5.45 18.29
N ASN A 41 8.69 -5.52 17.14
CA ASN A 41 8.07 -5.98 15.89
C ASN A 41 7.65 -7.46 16.03
N ARG A 42 6.34 -7.70 16.06
CA ARG A 42 5.74 -9.04 16.21
C ARG A 42 5.88 -9.88 14.94
N CYS A 43 5.92 -9.24 13.77
CA CYS A 43 6.29 -9.87 12.50
C CYS A 43 7.55 -9.21 11.98
N TYR A 44 8.62 -9.98 11.86
CA TYR A 44 9.95 -9.45 11.53
C TYR A 44 10.67 -10.32 10.51
N PHE A 45 11.60 -9.70 9.78
CA PHE A 45 12.41 -10.41 8.80
C PHE A 45 13.21 -11.51 9.48
N SER A 46 13.29 -12.68 8.85
CA SER A 46 14.23 -13.72 9.26
C SER A 46 15.67 -13.30 8.96
N LYS A 47 16.66 -13.96 9.56
CA LYS A 47 18.10 -13.69 9.28
C LYS A 47 18.41 -13.77 7.79
N VAL A 48 17.80 -14.74 7.10
CA VAL A 48 17.96 -14.97 5.67
C VAL A 48 17.41 -13.79 4.86
N LEU A 49 16.22 -13.28 5.22
CA LEU A 49 15.61 -12.13 4.53
C LEU A 49 16.25 -10.78 4.92
N ALA A 50 16.87 -10.70 6.10
CA ALA A 50 17.50 -9.49 6.58
C ALA A 50 18.91 -9.27 6.01
N GLN A 51 19.53 -10.30 5.44
CA GLN A 51 20.88 -10.24 4.85
C GLN A 51 20.84 -9.99 3.34
N SER A 52 19.73 -10.29 2.66
CA SER A 52 19.51 -9.98 1.24
C SER A 52 19.05 -8.53 1.07
N GLY A 53 19.99 -7.61 0.89
CA GLY A 53 19.68 -6.28 0.38
C GLY A 53 19.33 -6.35 -1.11
N PHE A 54 18.05 -6.15 -1.44
CA PHE A 54 17.44 -6.08 -2.79
C PHE A 54 17.23 -7.38 -3.58
N ALA A 55 16.36 -7.23 -4.59
CA ALA A 55 15.81 -8.18 -5.54
C ALA A 55 16.86 -9.00 -6.33
N GLU A 56 16.35 -9.97 -7.11
CA GLU A 56 17.08 -10.96 -7.95
C GLU A 56 17.77 -12.07 -7.15
N THR A 57 17.62 -13.36 -7.40
CA THR A 57 17.12 -14.12 -8.56
C THR A 57 16.35 -15.36 -8.07
N LEU A 58 15.22 -15.67 -8.72
CA LEU A 58 14.60 -16.99 -8.67
C LEU A 58 15.40 -17.95 -9.56
N GLU A 59 16.64 -18.26 -9.22
CA GLU A 59 17.38 -19.32 -9.93
C GLU A 59 18.25 -20.21 -9.02
N GLU A 60 18.47 -19.83 -7.76
CA GLU A 60 19.34 -20.61 -6.86
C GLU A 60 18.59 -21.50 -5.85
N SER A 61 17.34 -21.88 -6.16
CA SER A 61 16.57 -22.90 -5.40
C SER A 61 16.36 -24.21 -6.18
N ALA A 62 16.97 -24.38 -7.35
CA ALA A 62 16.78 -25.56 -8.21
C ALA A 62 17.97 -26.55 -8.21
N LYS A 63 18.74 -26.66 -7.10
CA LYS A 63 19.91 -27.57 -7.08
C LYS A 63 19.99 -28.59 -5.95
N GLU A 64 18.95 -28.79 -5.14
CA GLU A 64 18.87 -29.91 -4.20
C GLU A 64 17.48 -30.58 -4.25
N ILE A 65 17.12 -31.15 -5.41
CA ILE A 65 16.15 -32.25 -5.47
C ILE A 65 16.72 -33.32 -6.41
N LYS A 66 17.31 -34.36 -5.84
CA LYS A 66 17.41 -35.67 -6.49
C LYS A 66 17.14 -36.78 -5.48
N ALA A 67 16.33 -37.72 -5.96
CA ALA A 67 16.00 -39.05 -5.43
C ALA A 67 15.00 -39.11 -4.25
N GLY A 68 13.74 -39.41 -4.60
CA GLY A 68 12.72 -39.81 -3.64
C GLY A 68 11.30 -39.80 -4.20
N GLU A 69 11.06 -40.47 -5.33
CA GLU A 69 9.70 -40.73 -5.83
C GLU A 69 8.96 -41.68 -4.89
N GLN A 70 7.76 -41.28 -4.45
CA GLN A 70 6.65 -42.20 -4.29
C GLN A 70 5.33 -41.47 -4.63
N PRO A 71 4.54 -41.94 -5.61
CA PRO A 71 3.37 -41.24 -6.10
C PRO A 71 2.16 -41.50 -5.21
N LEU A 72 1.50 -40.44 -4.73
CA LEU A 72 0.14 -40.55 -4.18
C LEU A 72 -0.84 -39.95 -5.18
N GLN A 73 -1.81 -40.77 -5.55
CA GLN A 73 -2.67 -40.60 -6.71
C GLN A 73 -3.52 -39.33 -6.66
N ALA A 74 -3.73 -38.76 -7.84
CA ALA A 74 -4.57 -37.61 -8.11
C ALA A 74 -6.04 -37.91 -7.78
N GLY A 75 -6.59 -37.20 -6.78
CA GLY A 75 -8.03 -37.00 -6.67
C GLY A 75 -8.50 -35.94 -7.69
N PRO A 76 -9.72 -36.05 -8.23
CA PRO A 76 -10.23 -35.13 -9.23
C PRO A 76 -10.22 -33.67 -8.75
N ILE A 77 -9.66 -32.81 -9.61
CA ILE A 77 -9.32 -31.40 -9.38
C ILE A 77 -10.52 -30.49 -9.69
N GLU A 78 -11.75 -30.92 -9.41
CA GLU A 78 -12.95 -30.15 -9.75
C GLU A 78 -13.74 -29.61 -8.55
N ASP A 79 -13.26 -29.74 -7.31
CA ASP A 79 -14.05 -29.26 -6.16
C ASP A 79 -13.25 -28.63 -5.00
N VAL A 80 -12.29 -27.74 -5.30
CA VAL A 80 -11.71 -26.83 -4.28
C VAL A 80 -11.57 -25.39 -4.82
N LEU A 81 -12.54 -24.96 -5.63
CA LEU A 81 -12.66 -23.56 -6.06
C LEU A 81 -14.09 -23.04 -5.92
N GLN A 82 -14.82 -23.43 -4.87
CA GLN A 82 -16.24 -23.11 -4.74
C GLN A 82 -16.67 -22.68 -3.32
N VAL A 83 -15.86 -21.94 -2.54
CA VAL A 83 -16.36 -21.33 -1.27
C VAL A 83 -15.87 -19.90 -0.99
N ALA A 84 -15.22 -19.23 -1.94
CA ALA A 84 -15.03 -17.78 -1.85
C ALA A 84 -15.21 -17.19 -3.24
N GLY A 85 -16.36 -16.55 -3.46
CA GLY A 85 -16.70 -15.89 -4.71
C GLY A 85 -15.51 -15.09 -5.23
N LYS A 86 -15.16 -15.29 -6.51
CA LYS A 86 -14.03 -14.69 -7.24
C LYS A 86 -13.72 -13.29 -6.70
N ALA A 87 -12.80 -13.21 -5.74
CA ALA A 87 -12.41 -11.95 -5.15
C ALA A 87 -11.72 -11.17 -6.27
N ASN A 88 -12.34 -10.09 -6.72
CA ASN A 88 -11.78 -9.28 -7.78
C ASN A 88 -10.43 -8.73 -7.28
N LEU A 89 -9.31 -9.28 -7.76
CA LEU A 89 -7.97 -8.99 -7.21
C LEU A 89 -7.63 -7.49 -7.34
N LYS A 90 -8.18 -6.78 -8.33
CA LYS A 90 -8.07 -5.32 -8.46
C LYS A 90 -8.75 -4.54 -7.33
N CYS A 91 -9.70 -5.18 -6.65
CA CYS A 91 -10.42 -4.67 -5.49
C CYS A 91 -9.87 -5.20 -4.15
N ALA A 92 -8.84 -6.05 -4.15
CA ALA A 92 -8.21 -6.54 -2.94
C ALA A 92 -7.29 -5.48 -2.30
N ILE A 93 -7.91 -4.40 -1.80
CA ILE A 93 -7.28 -3.27 -1.10
C ILE A 93 -7.78 -3.25 0.33
N SER A 94 -6.84 -3.23 1.28
CA SER A 94 -7.13 -3.13 2.72
C SER A 94 -7.97 -1.87 3.01
N PRO A 95 -8.99 -1.91 3.88
CA PRO A 95 -9.83 -0.76 4.23
C PRO A 95 -9.05 0.51 4.62
N PHE A 96 -7.88 0.32 5.22
CA PHE A 96 -6.98 1.40 5.62
C PHE A 96 -6.36 2.15 4.42
N TRP A 97 -6.08 1.45 3.31
CA TRP A 97 -5.42 2.02 2.12
C TRP A 97 -6.40 2.41 1.01
N ARG A 98 -7.71 2.32 1.28
CA ARG A 98 -8.72 2.67 0.28
C ARG A 98 -8.72 4.17 0.07
N ARG A 99 -8.52 4.59 -1.18
CA ARG A 99 -8.87 5.94 -1.61
C ARG A 99 -10.33 5.96 -2.02
N GLU A 100 -11.07 6.93 -1.51
CA GLU A 100 -12.50 7.08 -1.76
C GLU A 100 -12.77 7.47 -3.21
N CYS A 101 -13.67 6.74 -3.87
CA CYS A 101 -14.11 7.01 -5.25
C CYS A 101 -15.58 7.50 -5.30
N GLY A 102 -16.35 7.21 -4.26
CA GLY A 102 -17.75 7.60 -4.12
C GLY A 102 -17.97 8.54 -2.94
N TYR A 103 -19.16 8.47 -2.37
CA TYR A 103 -19.57 9.28 -1.22
C TYR A 103 -20.22 8.41 -0.14
N PRO A 104 -20.34 8.88 1.11
CA PRO A 104 -21.01 8.13 2.17
C PRO A 104 -22.43 7.70 1.78
N GLY A 105 -22.74 6.41 1.89
CA GLY A 105 -24.06 5.87 1.55
C GLY A 105 -24.28 5.52 0.07
N ILE A 106 -23.29 5.70 -0.81
CA ILE A 106 -23.37 5.27 -2.21
C ILE A 106 -23.76 3.80 -2.33
N LYS A 107 -24.63 3.48 -3.30
CA LYS A 107 -25.08 2.09 -3.56
C LYS A 107 -24.05 1.32 -4.38
N GLN A 108 -24.01 0.00 -4.23
CA GLN A 108 -23.07 -0.87 -4.96
C GLN A 108 -23.11 -0.64 -6.47
N ARG A 109 -24.30 -0.59 -7.07
CA ARG A 109 -24.49 -0.38 -8.51
C ARG A 109 -23.88 0.94 -8.97
N GLU A 110 -24.10 1.99 -8.20
CA GLU A 110 -23.59 3.32 -8.52
C GLU A 110 -22.06 3.39 -8.38
N CYS A 111 -21.49 2.75 -7.35
CA CYS A 111 -20.05 2.61 -7.21
C CYS A 111 -19.42 1.82 -8.38
N SER A 112 -20.08 0.73 -8.82
CA SER A 112 -19.64 -0.06 -9.96
C SER A 112 -19.71 0.73 -11.28
N ASN A 113 -20.73 1.56 -11.47
CA ASN A 113 -20.86 2.44 -12.65
C ASN A 113 -19.73 3.48 -12.70
N ARG A 114 -19.21 3.89 -11.54
CA ARG A 114 -18.01 4.74 -11.42
C ARG A 114 -16.70 3.97 -11.64
N LYS A 115 -16.77 2.71 -12.10
CA LYS A 115 -15.64 1.80 -12.35
C LYS A 115 -14.80 1.54 -11.09
N CYS A 116 -15.43 1.60 -9.93
CA CYS A 116 -14.78 1.47 -8.63
C CYS A 116 -15.17 0.18 -7.91
N CYS A 117 -14.41 -0.12 -6.87
CA CYS A 117 -14.61 -1.28 -6.03
C CYS A 117 -15.58 -0.94 -4.91
N PHE A 118 -16.59 -1.79 -4.73
CA PHE A 118 -17.55 -1.67 -3.64
C PHE A 118 -17.27 -2.73 -2.57
N ASP A 119 -17.22 -2.31 -1.32
CA ASP A 119 -17.19 -3.21 -0.16
C ASP A 119 -18.40 -2.94 0.73
N ALA A 120 -19.21 -3.99 0.90
CA ALA A 120 -20.38 -3.98 1.77
C ALA A 120 -20.02 -4.01 3.27
N GLY A 121 -18.74 -4.16 3.61
CA GLY A 121 -18.18 -4.29 4.96
C GLY A 121 -18.42 -3.13 5.93
N LYS A 122 -17.77 -3.23 7.10
CA LYS A 122 -18.12 -2.54 8.36
C LYS A 122 -18.28 -1.01 8.27
N THR A 123 -19.09 -0.48 9.18
CA THR A 123 -19.32 0.95 9.44
C THR A 123 -18.01 1.72 9.61
N GLY A 124 -17.92 2.91 9.02
CA GLY A 124 -16.75 3.80 9.09
C GLY A 124 -15.64 3.56 8.06
N SER A 125 -15.76 2.53 7.21
CA SER A 125 -14.81 2.32 6.10
C SER A 125 -15.32 2.93 4.78
N LYS A 126 -14.38 3.35 3.92
CA LYS A 126 -14.68 3.84 2.56
C LYS A 126 -15.28 2.69 1.74
N ARG A 127 -16.60 2.72 1.56
CA ARG A 127 -17.38 1.63 0.92
C ARG A 127 -17.20 1.60 -0.60
N CYS A 128 -17.00 2.76 -1.23
CA CYS A 128 -16.66 2.86 -2.64
C CYS A 128 -15.25 3.43 -2.79
N TYR A 129 -14.35 2.64 -3.39
CA TYR A 129 -12.93 2.96 -3.46
C TYR A 129 -12.32 2.61 -4.81
N PHE A 130 -11.26 3.31 -5.18
CA PHE A 130 -10.55 3.06 -6.43
C PHE A 130 -9.94 1.65 -6.43
N SER A 131 -9.97 1.00 -7.60
CA SER A 131 -9.20 -0.25 -7.82
C SER A 131 -7.71 0.05 -7.82
N ARG A 132 -6.88 -1.00 -7.78
CA ARG A 132 -5.42 -0.86 -7.85
C ARG A 132 -4.95 -0.08 -9.09
N GLU A 133 -5.68 -0.20 -10.19
CA GLU A 133 -5.36 0.45 -11.47
C GLU A 133 -5.63 1.97 -11.44
N HIS A 134 -6.63 2.43 -10.67
CA HIS A 134 -7.00 3.84 -10.60
C HIS A 134 -6.46 4.55 -9.33
N ALA A 135 -5.80 3.81 -8.44
CA ALA A 135 -5.24 4.33 -7.20
C ALA A 135 -3.87 5.00 -7.38
N GLN A 136 -3.26 4.97 -8.57
CA GLN A 136 -1.99 5.65 -8.84
C GLN A 136 -2.04 6.46 -10.15
N PRO A 137 -1.82 7.78 -10.11
CA PRO A 137 -1.05 8.41 -11.16
C PRO A 137 0.42 8.01 -10.93
N GLY A 138 0.97 7.11 -11.77
CA GLY A 138 2.43 6.94 -11.88
C GLY A 138 3.05 5.55 -11.73
N LEU A 139 2.34 4.43 -11.99
CA LEU A 139 2.99 3.10 -11.92
C LEU A 139 2.55 2.04 -12.94
N THR A 140 1.97 2.45 -14.08
CA THR A 140 1.77 1.55 -15.23
C THR A 140 2.10 2.27 -16.53
N GLY A 141 3.38 2.31 -16.90
CA GLY A 141 3.78 2.46 -18.28
C GLY A 141 4.19 1.08 -18.78
N THR A 142 3.37 0.48 -19.67
CA THR A 142 3.79 -0.29 -20.85
C THR A 142 2.53 -0.83 -21.58
N LEU A 143 2.36 -0.34 -22.82
CA LEU A 143 1.92 -1.01 -24.06
C LEU A 143 0.76 -2.02 -23.90
N ASP A 144 -0.46 -1.74 -24.37
CA ASP A 144 -0.79 -1.67 -25.80
C ASP A 144 -2.28 -1.28 -26.03
N GLU A 145 -2.54 -0.71 -27.22
CA GLU A 145 -3.82 -0.49 -27.91
C GLU A 145 -4.90 0.45 -27.34
N SER A 146 -4.80 1.74 -27.71
CA SER A 146 -5.96 2.55 -28.06
C SER A 146 -5.61 3.55 -29.16
N ALA A 147 -5.38 3.03 -30.36
CA ALA A 147 -5.59 3.80 -31.57
C ALA A 147 -7.11 3.81 -31.85
N LYS A 148 -7.78 4.90 -31.45
CA LYS A 148 -8.94 5.39 -32.20
C LYS A 148 -9.16 6.87 -31.93
N GLU A 149 -8.66 7.67 -32.87
CA GLU A 149 -9.00 9.07 -33.06
C GLU A 149 -10.52 9.25 -33.20
N ILE A 150 -11.07 10.28 -32.55
CA ILE A 150 -12.18 11.06 -33.10
C ILE A 150 -11.89 12.54 -32.83
N GLU A 151 -11.58 13.24 -33.92
CA GLU A 151 -11.57 14.68 -34.13
C GLU A 151 -12.83 15.39 -33.59
N GLY A 152 -12.67 16.58 -33.03
CA GLY A 152 -13.82 17.45 -32.74
C GLY A 152 -13.55 18.54 -31.71
N GLY A 153 -12.75 19.54 -32.08
CA GLY A 153 -12.54 20.74 -31.26
C GLY A 153 -13.80 21.57 -31.08
N LYS A 154 -13.96 22.12 -29.86
CA LYS A 154 -14.58 23.42 -29.62
C LYS A 154 -13.78 24.17 -28.55
N GLU A 155 -13.50 25.40 -28.90
CA GLU A 155 -12.53 26.32 -28.31
C GLU A 155 -13.08 27.09 -27.10
N SER A 156 -12.14 27.62 -26.29
CA SER A 156 -12.25 28.79 -25.39
C SER A 156 -12.36 28.52 -23.88
N PRO A 157 -11.83 29.40 -22.98
CA PRO A 157 -10.85 30.48 -23.16
C PRO A 157 -9.56 30.27 -22.32
N GLN A 158 -8.52 31.03 -22.67
CA GLN A 158 -7.20 31.12 -22.04
C GLN A 158 -7.22 31.06 -20.49
N ALA A 159 -6.53 30.07 -19.93
CA ALA A 159 -6.08 30.08 -18.53
C ALA A 159 -4.75 30.86 -18.43
N PRO A 160 -4.50 31.59 -17.32
CA PRO A 160 -3.26 32.32 -17.10
C PRO A 160 -2.05 31.36 -16.98
N PRO A 161 -0.82 31.84 -17.22
CA PRO A 161 0.37 30.99 -17.21
C PRO A 161 0.59 30.38 -15.83
N ILE A 162 0.63 29.04 -15.79
CA ILE A 162 1.08 28.27 -14.63
C ILE A 162 2.60 28.35 -14.56
N GLU A 163 3.10 29.12 -13.59
CA GLU A 163 4.49 28.99 -13.16
C GLU A 163 4.69 27.65 -12.43
N ASP A 164 5.70 26.94 -12.92
CA ASP A 164 6.32 25.73 -12.40
C ASP A 164 6.76 25.89 -10.94
N VAL A 165 6.23 25.08 -10.01
CA VAL A 165 6.99 24.61 -8.83
C VAL A 165 6.50 23.24 -8.36
N GLY A 166 7.29 22.22 -8.67
CA GLY A 166 7.91 21.39 -7.64
C GLY A 166 7.11 20.23 -7.05
N GLN A 167 7.32 19.06 -7.63
CA GLN A 167 7.30 17.76 -6.97
C GLN A 167 7.88 17.84 -5.53
N VAL A 168 7.02 17.79 -4.50
CA VAL A 168 7.47 17.92 -3.11
C VAL A 168 7.94 16.57 -2.55
N SER A 169 9.12 16.13 -2.99
CA SER A 169 9.93 15.16 -2.27
C SER A 169 10.35 15.79 -0.93
N GLY A 170 10.12 15.13 0.21
CA GLY A 170 10.59 15.60 1.53
C GLY A 170 9.53 15.90 2.60
N CYS A 171 8.24 15.66 2.34
CA CYS A 171 7.17 15.88 3.35
C CYS A 171 6.85 14.68 4.25
N SER A 172 7.58 13.57 4.16
CA SER A 172 7.33 12.36 4.95
C SER A 172 8.06 12.37 6.31
N ILE A 173 7.82 13.40 7.12
CA ILE A 173 8.40 13.51 8.49
C ILE A 173 7.34 13.15 9.54
N SER A 174 7.72 12.25 10.45
CA SER A 174 6.92 11.88 11.63
C SER A 174 6.58 13.10 12.49
N HIS A 175 5.34 13.22 12.99
CA HIS A 175 4.89 14.37 13.78
C HIS A 175 5.76 14.72 14.99
N LYS A 176 6.47 13.74 15.54
CA LYS A 176 7.39 13.92 16.68
C LYS A 176 8.72 14.60 16.31
N LEU A 177 9.07 14.58 15.03
CA LEU A 177 10.35 15.09 14.51
C LEU A 177 10.17 16.36 13.67
N ARG A 178 8.93 16.83 13.52
CA ARG A 178 8.62 18.04 12.75
C ARG A 178 9.23 19.26 13.41
N LYS A 179 9.95 20.06 12.63
CA LYS A 179 10.38 21.40 13.01
C LYS A 179 9.38 22.41 12.46
N ASP A 180 8.84 23.26 13.34
CA ASP A 180 7.84 24.27 13.00
C ASP A 180 8.37 25.24 11.95
N CYS A 181 7.57 25.46 10.90
CA CYS A 181 7.81 26.41 9.82
C CYS A 181 6.68 27.45 9.67
N GLY A 182 5.73 27.47 10.60
CA GLY A 182 4.49 28.25 10.52
C GLY A 182 4.28 29.15 11.73
N TYR A 183 3.00 29.35 12.04
CA TYR A 183 2.48 30.00 13.24
C TYR A 183 1.22 29.24 13.70
N PRO A 184 0.76 29.43 14.96
CA PRO A 184 -0.45 28.80 15.43
C PRO A 184 -1.64 29.05 14.50
N ASN A 185 -2.40 28.00 14.18
CA ASN A 185 -3.56 28.05 13.29
C ASN A 185 -3.28 28.50 11.84
N ILE A 186 -2.04 28.40 11.36
CA ILE A 186 -1.70 28.63 9.95
C ILE A 186 -2.53 27.76 9.00
N SER A 187 -2.97 28.36 7.89
CA SER A 187 -3.72 27.68 6.83
C SER A 187 -2.80 26.73 6.03
N SER A 188 -3.40 25.79 5.31
CA SER A 188 -2.63 24.93 4.41
C SER A 188 -2.01 25.74 3.26
N GLU A 189 -2.73 26.72 2.73
CA GLU A 189 -2.21 27.58 1.65
C GLU A 189 -1.00 28.39 2.13
N ASP A 190 -1.11 29.11 3.24
CA ASP A 190 -0.02 29.94 3.77
C ASP A 190 1.22 29.10 4.09
N CYS A 191 1.04 27.88 4.62
CA CYS A 191 2.15 26.98 4.89
C CYS A 191 2.89 26.56 3.62
N HIS A 192 2.16 26.23 2.56
CA HIS A 192 2.75 25.86 1.27
C HIS A 192 3.41 27.07 0.58
N SER A 193 2.83 28.27 0.70
CA SER A 193 3.43 29.51 0.20
C SER A 193 4.77 29.83 0.87
N LYS A 194 4.99 29.38 2.12
CA LYS A 194 6.29 29.43 2.81
C LYS A 194 7.27 28.34 2.36
N GLY A 195 6.89 27.50 1.39
CA GLY A 195 7.71 26.40 0.87
C GLY A 195 7.81 25.20 1.82
N CYS A 196 6.91 25.08 2.79
CA CYS A 196 6.91 24.04 3.82
C CYS A 196 5.84 22.98 3.59
N CYS A 197 5.85 21.93 4.41
CA CYS A 197 4.89 20.83 4.37
C CYS A 197 3.75 21.06 5.34
N TYR A 198 2.52 20.77 4.92
CA TYR A 198 1.35 20.81 5.79
C TYR A 198 0.78 19.41 6.04
N ASP A 199 0.63 18.99 7.31
CA ASP A 199 -0.08 17.76 7.68
C ASP A 199 -0.99 17.99 8.90
N PRO A 200 -2.32 17.97 8.70
CA PRO A 200 -3.31 18.14 9.77
C PRO A 200 -3.66 16.85 10.52
N SER A 201 -3.09 15.70 10.18
CA SER A 201 -3.54 14.37 10.62
C SER A 201 -3.39 14.11 12.13
N VAL A 202 -2.58 14.91 12.84
CA VAL A 202 -2.35 14.76 14.29
C VAL A 202 -2.61 16.09 15.00
N ALA A 203 -3.72 16.15 15.75
CA ALA A 203 -4.09 17.32 16.54
C ALA A 203 -3.05 17.60 17.66
N GLY A 204 -2.86 18.88 17.98
CA GLY A 204 -1.92 19.30 19.04
C GLY A 204 -0.43 19.16 18.67
N THR A 205 -0.11 18.94 17.39
CA THR A 205 1.27 18.88 16.90
C THR A 205 1.52 19.95 15.84
N VAL A 206 2.79 20.13 15.47
CA VAL A 206 3.21 21.02 14.39
C VAL A 206 2.59 20.55 13.08
N ARG A 207 1.68 21.37 12.52
CA ARG A 207 0.98 21.10 11.25
C ARG A 207 1.74 21.64 10.06
N CYS A 208 2.43 22.77 10.21
CA CYS A 208 3.29 23.34 9.17
C CYS A 208 4.77 23.15 9.54
N PHE A 209 5.51 22.39 8.73
CA PHE A 209 6.87 21.95 9.08
C PHE A 209 7.83 21.97 7.88
N TYR A 210 9.12 22.11 8.17
CA TYR A 210 10.17 22.06 7.13
C TYR A 210 10.25 20.69 6.46
N LYS A 211 10.62 20.66 5.18
CA LYS A 211 10.95 19.44 4.42
C LYS A 211 12.22 18.78 4.96
N ASP A 212 12.35 17.48 4.73
CA ASP A 212 13.61 16.75 4.97
C ASP A 212 14.66 17.24 3.97
N LYS A 213 15.88 17.51 4.43
CA LYS A 213 16.98 18.04 3.61
C LYS A 213 17.66 16.95 2.80
#